data_AF-A0A0K2RU58-F1
#
_entry.id   AF-A0A0K2RU58-F1
#
_cell.length_a   1.000
_cell.length_b   1.000
_cell.length_c   1.000
_cell.angle_alpha   90.00
_cell.angle_beta   90.00
_cell.angle_gamma   90.00
#
_symmetry.space_group_name_H-M   'P 1'
#
loop_
_entity.id
_entity.type
_entity.pdbx_description
1 polymer ?
#
loop_
_entity_poly.entity_id
_entity_poly.type
_entity_poly.pdbx_seq_one_letter_code
_entity_poly.pdbx_strand_id
1 'polypeptide(L)'
;MSAQELCEVVRIAYDPPAALIIDEAHAAGSPVSLAWDEVGPTATQASWDDYRHDSAFSASWTMTGAPRGSVNSSVLSRLLAPHGDIDRKRISLLYRPMDSARAAAVVERDQNNANVRITSGTRPSARALVDARSAVQTAQEEAQGAGLVNFGMVVTATVTDQERLPDAVAAIEQTSGTARVLLRRAYGAQDTAFAASLPLGLVLPKHSMLPSEIKDAL
;
A
#
# COMPACT_ATOMS: atom_id res chain seq x y z
N MET A 1 13.39 -0.57 14.88
CA MET A 1 14.03 0.09 13.73
C MET A 1 14.83 1.26 14.26
N SER A 2 16.15 1.15 14.22
CA SER A 2 17.10 2.22 14.51
C SER A 2 17.21 3.18 13.32
N ALA A 3 17.92 4.31 13.51
CA ALA A 3 18.18 5.25 12.42
C ALA A 3 19.02 4.62 11.29
N GLN A 4 20.00 3.77 11.62
CA GLN A 4 20.83 3.08 10.63
C GLN A 4 20.04 2.03 9.85
N GLU A 5 19.21 1.23 10.53
CA GLU A 5 18.32 0.26 9.86
C GLU A 5 17.38 0.97 8.87
N LEU A 6 16.91 2.18 9.20
CA LEU A 6 16.11 2.99 8.28
C LEU A 6 16.94 3.44 7.06
N CYS A 7 18.16 3.94 7.27
CA CYS A 7 19.08 4.31 6.20
C CYS A 7 19.34 3.14 5.24
N GLU A 8 19.63 1.96 5.77
CA GLU A 8 19.85 0.74 4.99
C GLU A 8 18.60 0.36 4.17
N VAL A 9 17.41 0.36 4.78
CA VAL A 9 16.16 0.04 4.08
C VAL A 9 15.91 1.00 2.91
N VAL A 10 16.17 2.29 3.10
CA VAL A 10 16.01 3.30 2.04
C VAL A 10 17.07 3.09 0.95
N ARG A 11 18.34 2.90 1.32
CA ARG A 11 19.43 2.66 0.36
C ARG A 11 19.16 1.42 -0.48
N ILE A 12 18.78 0.31 0.14
CA ILE A 12 18.46 -0.96 -0.52
C ILE A 12 17.25 -0.82 -1.45
N ALA A 13 16.29 0.02 -1.11
CA ALA A 13 15.15 0.24 -1.98
C ALA A 13 15.56 0.90 -3.30
N TYR A 14 16.38 1.96 -3.23
CA TYR A 14 16.88 2.67 -4.41
C TYR A 14 18.02 1.94 -5.13
N ASP A 15 18.82 1.14 -4.43
CA ASP A 15 19.94 0.36 -4.97
C ASP A 15 19.92 -1.09 -4.46
N PRO A 16 19.10 -1.98 -5.05
CA PRO A 16 18.91 -3.36 -4.58
C PRO A 16 20.18 -4.21 -4.35
N PRO A 17 21.24 -4.09 -5.16
CA PRO A 17 22.53 -4.77 -4.92
C PRO A 17 23.20 -4.39 -3.60
N ALA A 18 22.96 -3.20 -3.05
CA ALA A 18 23.56 -2.75 -1.79
C ALA A 18 23.22 -3.66 -0.61
N ALA A 19 22.10 -4.38 -0.67
CA ALA A 19 21.71 -5.28 0.42
C ALA A 19 22.72 -6.39 0.66
N LEU A 20 23.28 -6.98 -0.39
CA LEU A 20 24.27 -8.05 -0.23
C LEU A 20 25.51 -7.52 0.50
N ILE A 21 25.96 -6.32 0.12
CA ILE A 21 27.12 -5.66 0.74
C ILE A 21 26.84 -5.35 2.22
N ILE A 22 25.65 -4.83 2.53
CA ILE A 22 25.22 -4.52 3.91
C ILE A 22 25.12 -5.80 4.75
N ASP A 23 24.49 -6.84 4.21
CA ASP A 23 24.33 -8.13 4.88
C ASP A 23 25.69 -8.81 5.16
N GLU A 24 26.62 -8.76 4.20
CA GLU A 24 28.00 -9.25 4.38
C GLU A 24 28.76 -8.46 5.45
N ALA A 25 28.63 -7.13 5.46
CA ALA A 25 29.24 -6.26 6.46
C ALA A 25 28.70 -6.55 7.87
N HIS A 26 27.39 -6.79 8.01
CA HIS A 26 26.76 -7.24 9.24
C HIS A 26 27.27 -8.60 9.70
N ALA A 27 27.35 -9.58 8.79
CA ALA A 27 27.86 -10.91 9.09
C ALA A 27 29.34 -10.87 9.55
N ALA A 28 30.13 -9.94 9.01
CA ALA A 28 31.51 -9.70 9.40
C ALA A 28 31.67 -8.89 10.72
N GLY A 29 30.57 -8.44 11.34
CA GLY A 29 30.62 -7.62 12.56
C GLY A 29 31.14 -6.20 12.34
N SER A 30 31.09 -5.71 11.09
CA SER A 30 31.57 -4.39 10.70
C SER A 30 30.44 -3.61 9.97
N PRO A 31 29.36 -3.22 10.68
CA PRO A 31 28.23 -2.55 10.06
C PRO A 31 28.65 -1.24 9.37
N VAL A 32 28.03 -0.98 8.21
CA VAL A 32 28.26 0.25 7.44
C VAL A 32 27.48 1.39 8.08
N SER A 33 28.13 2.52 8.35
CA SER A 33 27.45 3.74 8.81
C SER A 33 27.01 4.56 7.59
N LEU A 34 25.71 4.62 7.34
CA LEU A 34 25.12 5.42 6.26
C LEU A 34 24.60 6.76 6.80
N ALA A 35 24.91 7.85 6.10
CA ALA A 35 24.32 9.16 6.38
C ALA A 35 22.99 9.34 5.65
N TRP A 36 22.05 10.07 6.26
CA TRP A 36 20.69 10.23 5.71
C TRP A 36 20.64 10.93 4.35
N ASP A 37 21.54 11.86 4.11
CA ASP A 37 21.70 12.58 2.85
C ASP A 37 22.32 11.72 1.73
N GLU A 38 22.83 10.52 2.06
CA GLU A 38 23.50 9.61 1.12
C GLU A 38 22.65 8.38 0.76
N VAL A 39 21.53 8.13 1.45
CA VAL A 39 20.73 6.89 1.24
C VAL A 39 19.76 6.99 0.07
N GLY A 40 19.52 8.20 -0.42
CA GLY A 40 18.70 8.42 -1.61
C GLY A 40 19.37 7.90 -2.88
N PRO A 41 18.64 7.92 -4.01
CA PRO A 41 19.22 7.59 -5.30
C PRO A 41 20.15 8.72 -5.77
N THR A 42 21.22 8.34 -6.46
CA THR A 42 22.08 9.29 -7.17
C THR A 42 21.41 9.79 -8.45
N ALA A 43 20.69 8.90 -9.15
CA ALA A 43 19.97 9.25 -10.36
C ALA A 43 18.66 8.48 -10.47
N THR A 44 17.62 9.17 -10.93
CA THR A 44 16.31 8.54 -11.17
C THR A 44 15.64 9.12 -12.39
N GLN A 45 14.74 8.35 -12.98
CA GLN A 45 13.89 8.79 -14.08
C GLN A 45 12.51 8.16 -13.90
N ALA A 46 11.50 9.00 -13.69
CA ALA A 46 10.11 8.59 -13.69
C ALA A 46 9.58 8.54 -15.11
N SER A 47 9.05 7.39 -15.50
CA SER A 47 8.31 7.18 -16.74
C SER A 47 6.81 7.13 -16.44
N TRP A 48 6.00 6.96 -17.49
CA TRP A 48 4.56 6.82 -17.30
C TRP A 48 4.20 5.56 -16.51
N ASP A 49 4.88 4.44 -16.74
CA ASP A 49 4.50 3.14 -16.19
C ASP A 49 5.59 2.49 -15.33
N ASP A 50 6.82 3.00 -15.35
CA ASP A 50 7.94 2.54 -14.52
C ASP A 50 8.72 3.70 -13.86
N TYR A 51 9.59 3.32 -12.94
CA TYR A 51 10.53 4.20 -12.26
C TYR A 51 11.92 3.59 -12.26
N ARG A 52 12.82 4.19 -13.03
CA ARG A 52 14.25 3.85 -13.01
C ARG A 52 14.91 4.60 -11.85
N HIS A 53 15.71 3.88 -11.07
CA HIS A 53 16.50 4.43 -9.97
C HIS A 53 17.81 3.67 -9.88
N ASP A 54 18.92 4.34 -9.58
CA ASP A 54 20.28 3.79 -9.50
C ASP A 54 20.50 2.52 -10.35
N SER A 55 20.40 1.33 -9.74
CA SER A 55 20.67 0.03 -10.34
C SER A 55 19.44 -0.81 -10.73
N ALA A 56 18.23 -0.26 -10.69
CA ALA A 56 17.00 -1.04 -10.85
C ALA A 56 15.81 -0.26 -11.44
N PHE A 57 14.77 -1.00 -11.76
CA PHE A 57 13.51 -0.53 -12.33
C PHE A 57 12.35 -1.01 -11.47
N SER A 58 11.43 -0.10 -11.17
CA SER A 58 10.27 -0.40 -10.34
C SER A 58 8.96 -0.07 -11.02
N ALA A 59 7.94 -0.88 -10.75
CA ALA A 59 6.55 -0.54 -10.99
C ALA A 59 5.80 -0.55 -9.66
N SER A 60 4.91 0.41 -9.47
CA SER A 60 4.13 0.60 -8.25
C SER A 60 2.63 0.66 -8.52
N TRP A 61 1.86 0.16 -7.57
CA TRP A 61 0.40 0.13 -7.56
C TRP A 61 -0.14 0.72 -6.26
N THR A 62 -1.32 1.31 -6.34
CA THR A 62 -2.09 1.79 -5.20
C THR A 62 -3.38 0.99 -5.07
N MET A 63 -3.80 0.72 -3.84
CA MET A 63 -5.08 0.08 -3.58
C MET A 63 -6.23 1.03 -3.90
N THR A 64 -7.14 0.59 -4.77
CA THR A 64 -8.40 1.27 -5.10
C THR A 64 -9.61 0.61 -4.46
N GLY A 65 -9.44 -0.61 -3.94
CA GLY A 65 -10.48 -1.32 -3.21
C GLY A 65 -9.91 -2.37 -2.27
N ALA A 66 -10.34 -2.33 -1.02
CA ALA A 66 -10.03 -3.34 -0.03
C ALA A 66 -10.71 -4.69 -0.34
N PRO A 67 -10.19 -5.80 0.18
CA PRO A 67 -10.87 -7.10 0.11
C PRO A 67 -12.29 -7.01 0.66
N ARG A 68 -13.26 -7.55 -0.08
CA ARG A 68 -14.68 -7.58 0.32
C ARG A 68 -15.07 -8.93 0.89
N GLY A 69 -16.04 -8.90 1.81
CA GLY A 69 -16.58 -10.07 2.48
C GLY A 69 -15.71 -10.54 3.64
N SER A 70 -15.93 -11.77 4.11
CA SER A 70 -15.13 -12.36 5.18
C SER A 70 -13.68 -12.57 4.73
N VAL A 71 -12.77 -11.84 5.36
CA VAL A 71 -11.33 -11.92 5.10
C VAL A 71 -10.70 -12.87 6.12
N ASN A 72 -10.06 -13.94 5.64
CA ASN A 72 -9.27 -14.80 6.51
C ASN A 72 -7.84 -14.22 6.65
N SER A 73 -7.17 -14.56 7.74
CA SER A 73 -5.75 -14.22 8.00
C SER A 73 -4.82 -14.52 6.82
N SER A 74 -5.14 -15.53 6.01
CA SER A 74 -4.35 -15.95 4.84
C SER A 74 -4.64 -15.19 3.55
N VAL A 75 -5.50 -14.16 3.55
CA VAL A 75 -5.94 -13.50 2.31
C VAL A 75 -4.75 -12.91 1.53
N LEU A 76 -3.78 -12.33 2.25
CA LEU A 76 -2.62 -11.69 1.63
C LEU A 76 -1.47 -12.65 1.36
N SER A 77 -1.57 -13.93 1.76
CA SER A 77 -0.42 -14.85 1.75
C SER A 77 0.22 -14.99 0.37
N ARG A 78 -0.57 -15.09 -0.71
CA ARG A 78 -0.01 -15.16 -2.08
C ARG A 78 0.62 -13.86 -2.55
N LEU A 79 0.02 -12.72 -2.17
CA LEU A 79 0.55 -11.40 -2.52
C LEU A 79 1.88 -11.15 -1.77
N LEU A 80 1.99 -11.58 -0.50
CA LEU A 80 3.18 -11.40 0.34
C LEU A 80 4.30 -12.40 0.04
N ALA A 81 3.97 -13.61 -0.42
CA ALA A 81 4.97 -14.65 -0.71
C ALA A 81 6.00 -14.17 -1.74
N PRO A 82 7.29 -14.54 -1.65
CA PRO A 82 8.28 -14.26 -2.69
C PRO A 82 7.83 -14.74 -4.07
N HIS A 83 8.29 -14.08 -5.13
CA HIS A 83 7.97 -14.45 -6.51
C HIS A 83 9.25 -14.48 -7.35
N GLY A 84 9.43 -15.52 -8.16
CA GLY A 84 10.67 -15.70 -8.96
C GLY A 84 10.93 -14.58 -9.96
N ASP A 85 9.87 -13.97 -10.48
CA ASP A 85 9.96 -12.87 -11.46
C ASP A 85 10.21 -11.49 -10.84
N ILE A 86 10.33 -11.39 -9.51
CA ILE A 86 10.48 -10.12 -8.80
C ILE A 86 11.69 -10.19 -7.88
N ASP A 87 12.70 -9.36 -8.14
CA ASP A 87 13.93 -9.34 -7.33
C ASP A 87 13.67 -8.75 -5.94
N ARG A 88 12.87 -7.67 -5.86
CA ARG A 88 12.36 -7.13 -4.60
C ARG A 88 10.89 -6.77 -4.69
N LYS A 89 10.10 -7.36 -3.80
CA LYS A 89 8.68 -7.04 -3.63
C LYS A 89 8.45 -6.33 -2.31
N ARG A 90 7.91 -5.11 -2.36
CA ARG A 90 7.49 -4.35 -1.18
C ARG A 90 5.98 -4.17 -1.18
N ILE A 91 5.37 -4.44 -0.03
CA ILE A 91 3.93 -4.26 0.19
C ILE A 91 3.79 -3.46 1.48
N SER A 92 3.35 -2.22 1.34
CA SER A 92 3.30 -1.25 2.43
C SER A 92 1.86 -0.93 2.76
N LEU A 93 1.43 -1.29 3.97
CA LEU A 93 0.11 -0.93 4.51
C LEU A 93 0.21 0.42 5.20
N LEU A 94 -0.66 1.34 4.79
CA LEU A 94 -0.73 2.69 5.32
C LEU A 94 -1.97 2.77 6.20
N TYR A 95 -1.82 3.08 7.48
CA TYR A 95 -2.93 3.23 8.41
C TYR A 95 -3.06 4.69 8.86
N ARG A 96 -4.29 5.19 8.88
CA ARG A 96 -4.65 6.51 9.41
C ARG A 96 -5.88 6.36 10.31
N PRO A 97 -5.68 6.31 11.64
CA PRO A 97 -6.78 6.34 12.58
C PRO A 97 -7.67 7.56 12.35
N MET A 98 -8.98 7.35 12.47
CA MET A 98 -9.94 8.44 12.45
C MET A 98 -10.20 8.95 13.86
N ASP A 99 -10.43 10.25 13.97
CA ASP A 99 -10.90 10.85 15.21
C ASP A 99 -12.28 10.27 15.58
N SER A 100 -12.50 10.01 16.88
CA SER A 100 -13.70 9.36 17.40
C SER A 100 -15.01 10.09 17.01
N ALA A 101 -15.03 11.42 17.09
CA ALA A 101 -16.24 12.20 16.75
C ALA A 101 -16.57 12.09 15.26
N ARG A 102 -15.54 12.01 14.42
CA ARG A 102 -15.70 11.82 12.97
C ARG A 102 -16.04 10.38 12.61
N ALA A 103 -15.49 9.41 13.33
CA ALA A 103 -15.75 7.98 13.13
C ALA A 103 -17.23 7.65 13.33
N ALA A 104 -17.84 8.08 14.44
CA ALA A 104 -19.25 7.87 14.73
C ALA A 104 -20.16 8.39 13.60
N ALA A 105 -19.94 9.63 13.14
CA ALA A 105 -20.72 10.22 12.05
C ALA A 105 -20.57 9.46 10.71
N VAL A 106 -19.38 8.95 10.40
CA VAL A 106 -19.14 8.16 9.18
C VAL A 106 -19.84 6.81 9.26
N VAL A 107 -19.73 6.13 10.40
CA VAL A 107 -20.35 4.81 10.61
C VAL A 107 -21.87 4.89 10.57
N GLU A 108 -22.47 5.88 11.22
CA GLU A 108 -23.91 6.12 11.18
C GLU A 108 -24.39 6.42 9.74
N ARG A 109 -23.65 7.29 9.02
CA ARG A 109 -23.94 7.60 7.61
C ARG A 109 -23.84 6.36 6.72
N ASP A 110 -22.82 5.52 6.90
CA ASP A 110 -22.62 4.32 6.11
C ASP A 110 -23.71 3.27 6.38
N GLN A 111 -24.12 3.11 7.64
CA GLN A 111 -25.25 2.26 8.03
C GLN A 111 -26.55 2.76 7.39
N ASN A 112 -26.84 4.06 7.45
CA ASN A 112 -28.01 4.66 6.82
C ASN A 112 -28.00 4.49 5.30
N ASN A 113 -26.86 4.74 4.65
CA ASN A 113 -26.69 4.56 3.21
C ASN A 113 -26.87 3.10 2.77
N ALA A 114 -26.43 2.14 3.60
CA ALA A 114 -26.62 0.72 3.33
C ALA A 114 -28.10 0.32 3.49
N ASN A 115 -28.77 0.82 4.53
CA ASN A 115 -30.21 0.62 4.76
C ASN A 115 -31.06 1.16 3.61
N VAL A 116 -30.80 2.41 3.17
CA VAL A 116 -31.49 2.98 2.01
C VAL A 116 -31.27 2.14 0.75
N ARG A 117 -30.05 1.62 0.53
CA ARG A 117 -29.76 0.76 -0.62
C ARG A 117 -30.53 -0.55 -0.63
N ILE A 118 -30.76 -1.16 0.54
CA ILE A 118 -31.53 -2.42 0.62
C ILE A 118 -33.05 -2.19 0.54
N THR A 119 -33.55 -1.03 0.98
CA THR A 119 -35.00 -0.72 1.02
C THR A 119 -35.51 -0.03 -0.24
N SER A 120 -34.67 0.69 -0.98
CA SER A 120 -35.07 1.44 -2.18
C SER A 120 -35.37 0.58 -3.41
N GLY A 121 -34.88 -0.67 -3.45
CA GLY A 121 -35.09 -1.58 -4.58
C GLY A 121 -36.12 -2.67 -4.29
N THR A 122 -36.87 -3.10 -5.31
CA THR A 122 -37.87 -4.18 -5.18
C THR A 122 -37.24 -5.53 -4.79
N ARG A 123 -35.96 -5.75 -5.16
CA ARG A 123 -35.15 -6.91 -4.76
C ARG A 123 -33.70 -6.50 -4.58
N PRO A 124 -33.21 -6.36 -3.33
CA PRO A 124 -31.81 -6.05 -3.08
C PRO A 124 -30.89 -7.19 -3.54
N SER A 125 -29.74 -6.83 -4.10
CA SER A 125 -28.74 -7.82 -4.51
C SER A 125 -28.10 -8.50 -3.30
N ALA A 126 -27.59 -9.73 -3.47
CA ALA A 126 -26.83 -10.42 -2.43
C ALA A 126 -25.63 -9.60 -1.92
N ARG A 127 -25.01 -8.81 -2.81
CA ARG A 127 -23.93 -7.88 -2.46
C ARG A 127 -24.41 -6.79 -1.51
N ALA A 128 -25.52 -6.12 -1.83
CA ALA A 128 -26.10 -5.09 -0.98
C ALA A 128 -26.48 -5.62 0.41
N LEU A 129 -26.96 -6.87 0.50
CA LEU A 129 -27.27 -7.53 1.78
C LEU A 129 -26.03 -7.87 2.61
N VAL A 130 -24.90 -8.19 1.97
CA VAL A 130 -23.62 -8.40 2.67
C VAL A 130 -23.09 -7.07 3.16
N ASP A 131 -23.05 -6.04 2.31
CA ASP A 131 -22.55 -4.71 2.66
C ASP A 131 -23.35 -4.09 3.81
N ALA A 132 -24.67 -4.25 3.83
CA ALA A 132 -25.52 -3.79 4.93
C ALA A 132 -25.23 -4.51 6.25
N ARG A 133 -25.02 -5.83 6.22
CA ARG A 133 -24.63 -6.58 7.42
C ARG A 133 -23.27 -6.14 7.94
N SER A 134 -22.29 -5.93 7.06
CA SER A 134 -20.98 -5.41 7.44
C SER A 134 -21.09 -4.02 8.05
N ALA A 135 -21.89 -3.12 7.47
CA ALA A 135 -22.08 -1.77 8.01
C ALA A 135 -22.73 -1.79 9.42
N VAL A 136 -23.72 -2.65 9.64
CA VAL A 136 -24.33 -2.86 10.96
C VAL A 136 -23.31 -3.41 11.96
N GLN A 137 -22.48 -4.37 11.54
CA GLN A 137 -21.42 -4.91 12.40
C GLN A 137 -20.41 -3.82 12.79
N THR A 138 -19.91 -3.03 11.84
CA THR A 138 -19.01 -1.91 12.11
C THR A 138 -19.63 -0.91 13.10
N ALA A 139 -20.93 -0.62 12.98
CA ALA A 139 -21.64 0.25 13.92
C ALA A 139 -21.72 -0.32 15.34
N GLN A 140 -21.91 -1.64 15.48
CA GLN A 140 -21.91 -2.30 16.78
C GLN A 140 -20.51 -2.30 17.42
N GLU A 141 -19.47 -2.52 16.63
CA GLU A 141 -18.08 -2.50 17.10
C GLU A 141 -17.65 -1.09 17.53
N GLU A 142 -17.98 -0.06 16.75
CA GLU A 142 -17.69 1.35 17.09
C GLU A 142 -18.42 1.77 18.37
N ALA A 143 -19.70 1.42 18.52
CA ALA A 143 -20.47 1.69 19.74
C ALA A 143 -19.91 0.98 20.99
N GLN A 144 -19.13 -0.10 20.81
CA GLN A 144 -18.41 -0.79 21.88
C GLN A 144 -17.02 -0.19 22.16
N GLY A 145 -16.64 0.89 21.45
CA GLY A 145 -15.39 1.61 21.61
C GLY A 145 -14.30 1.25 20.59
N ALA A 146 -14.62 0.49 19.53
CA ALA A 146 -13.65 0.23 18.46
C ALA A 146 -13.38 1.52 17.66
N GLY A 147 -12.10 1.83 17.43
CA GLY A 147 -11.71 2.93 16.57
C GLY A 147 -11.86 2.58 15.09
N LEU A 148 -12.28 3.54 14.27
CA LEU A 148 -12.26 3.40 12.81
C LEU A 148 -10.89 3.83 12.25
N VAL A 149 -10.36 3.07 11.30
CA VAL A 149 -9.07 3.34 10.69
C VAL A 149 -9.20 3.30 9.17
N ASN A 150 -8.77 4.37 8.51
CA ASN A 150 -8.56 4.34 7.07
C ASN A 150 -7.27 3.58 6.79
N PHE A 151 -7.32 2.61 5.88
CA PHE A 151 -6.12 1.92 5.44
C PHE A 151 -5.97 1.91 3.93
N GLY A 152 -4.73 1.97 3.50
CA GLY A 152 -4.29 1.92 2.12
C GLY A 152 -3.23 0.83 1.95
N MET A 153 -2.98 0.45 0.70
CA MET A 153 -1.82 -0.38 0.37
C MET A 153 -1.11 0.23 -0.84
N VAL A 154 0.22 0.25 -0.76
CA VAL A 154 1.09 0.49 -1.90
C VAL A 154 1.90 -0.77 -2.14
N VAL A 155 1.92 -1.24 -3.37
CA VAL A 155 2.72 -2.39 -3.78
C VAL A 155 3.77 -1.91 -4.75
N THR A 156 5.02 -2.32 -4.58
CA THR A 156 6.11 -2.03 -5.51
C THR A 156 6.84 -3.32 -5.83
N ALA A 157 7.00 -3.58 -7.12
CA ALA A 157 7.87 -4.63 -7.64
C ALA A 157 9.08 -3.98 -8.28
N THR A 158 10.27 -4.44 -7.92
CA THR A 158 11.56 -3.95 -8.39
C THR A 158 12.33 -5.10 -9.01
N VAL A 159 12.92 -4.84 -10.18
CA VAL A 159 13.81 -5.75 -10.91
C VAL A 159 15.12 -5.05 -11.23
N THR A 160 16.23 -5.78 -11.25
CA THR A 160 17.55 -5.24 -11.64
C THR A 160 17.79 -5.29 -13.14
N ASP A 161 16.95 -6.03 -13.88
CA ASP A 161 16.95 -6.11 -15.34
C ASP A 161 15.62 -5.56 -15.88
N GLN A 162 15.69 -4.54 -16.73
CA GLN A 162 14.53 -3.88 -17.31
C GLN A 162 13.65 -4.85 -18.12
N GLU A 163 14.26 -5.82 -18.80
CA GLU A 163 13.54 -6.77 -19.66
C GLU A 163 12.58 -7.66 -18.85
N ARG A 164 12.81 -7.81 -17.53
CA ARG A 164 11.98 -8.60 -16.62
C ARG A 164 10.81 -7.83 -16.02
N LEU A 165 10.76 -6.51 -16.21
CA LEU A 165 9.71 -5.68 -15.62
C LEU A 165 8.28 -6.09 -16.06
N PRO A 166 8.02 -6.49 -17.33
CA PRO A 166 6.71 -6.99 -17.74
C PRO A 166 6.26 -8.24 -16.96
N ASP A 167 7.17 -9.18 -16.70
CA ASP A 167 6.87 -10.40 -15.94
C ASP A 167 6.61 -10.08 -14.46
N ALA A 168 7.40 -9.19 -13.87
CA ALA A 168 7.17 -8.69 -12.52
C ALA A 168 5.80 -8.02 -12.36
N VAL A 169 5.38 -7.24 -13.36
CA VAL A 169 4.05 -6.61 -13.43
C VAL A 169 2.96 -7.67 -13.47
N ALA A 170 3.07 -8.65 -14.38
CA ALA A 170 2.08 -9.72 -14.50
C ALA A 170 1.94 -10.51 -13.18
N ALA A 171 3.06 -10.79 -12.50
CA ALA A 171 3.08 -11.47 -11.22
C ALA A 171 2.30 -10.72 -10.12
N ILE A 172 2.47 -9.40 -10.01
CA ILE A 172 1.70 -8.58 -9.04
C ILE A 172 0.21 -8.58 -9.39
N GLU A 173 -0.14 -8.41 -10.66
CA GLU A 173 -1.54 -8.36 -11.09
C GLU A 173 -2.24 -9.70 -10.86
N GLN A 174 -1.58 -10.84 -11.12
CA GLN A 174 -2.10 -12.17 -10.85
C GLN A 174 -2.27 -12.45 -9.33
N THR A 175 -1.25 -12.11 -8.53
CA THR A 175 -1.29 -12.38 -7.08
C THR A 175 -2.26 -11.47 -6.33
N SER A 176 -2.44 -10.23 -6.78
CA SER A 176 -3.42 -9.29 -6.20
C SER A 176 -4.87 -9.75 -6.40
N GLY A 177 -5.20 -10.32 -7.56
CA GLY A 177 -6.51 -10.92 -7.82
C GLY A 177 -6.84 -12.06 -6.83
N THR A 178 -5.84 -12.87 -6.46
CA THR A 178 -6.00 -13.93 -5.45
C THR A 178 -6.23 -13.35 -4.05
N ALA A 179 -5.54 -12.25 -3.73
CA ALA A 179 -5.71 -11.52 -2.47
C ALA A 179 -7.02 -10.73 -2.39
N ARG A 180 -7.82 -10.70 -3.47
CA ARG A 180 -9.07 -9.93 -3.58
C ARG A 180 -8.88 -8.43 -3.31
N VAL A 181 -7.66 -7.93 -3.43
CA VAL A 181 -7.33 -6.51 -3.34
C VAL A 181 -7.42 -5.94 -4.75
N LEU A 182 -8.12 -4.82 -4.91
CA LEU A 182 -8.10 -4.09 -6.17
C LEU A 182 -6.92 -3.13 -6.16
N LEU A 183 -5.95 -3.39 -7.03
CA LEU A 183 -4.79 -2.56 -7.25
C LEU A 183 -4.92 -1.83 -8.59
N ARG A 184 -4.44 -0.59 -8.64
CA ARG A 184 -4.28 0.17 -9.88
C ARG A 184 -2.85 0.67 -9.99
N ARG A 185 -2.22 0.42 -11.14
CA ARG A 185 -0.86 0.88 -11.40
C ARG A 185 -0.82 2.40 -11.35
N ALA A 186 0.20 2.94 -10.68
CA ALA A 186 0.36 4.37 -10.42
C ALA A 186 0.93 5.10 -11.65
N TYR A 187 0.22 5.01 -12.78
CA TYR A 187 0.64 5.64 -14.02
C TYR A 187 0.85 7.15 -13.85
N GLY A 188 2.01 7.65 -14.30
CA GLY A 188 2.42 9.06 -14.17
C GLY A 188 2.81 9.50 -12.75
N ALA A 189 2.85 8.58 -11.78
CA ALA A 189 3.18 8.86 -10.38
C ALA A 189 4.02 7.75 -9.73
N GLN A 190 4.87 7.08 -10.54
CA GLN A 190 5.64 5.90 -10.13
C GLN A 190 6.67 6.22 -9.05
N ASP A 191 7.35 7.36 -9.16
CA ASP A 191 8.30 7.89 -8.18
C ASP A 191 7.63 8.16 -6.82
N THR A 192 6.46 8.79 -6.85
CA THR A 192 5.68 9.16 -5.68
C THR A 192 5.14 7.91 -5.00
N ALA A 193 4.59 6.97 -5.77
CA ALA A 193 4.12 5.70 -5.23
C ALA A 193 5.28 4.85 -4.67
N PHE A 194 6.43 4.83 -5.34
CA PHE A 194 7.63 4.18 -4.84
C PHE A 194 8.05 4.77 -3.48
N ALA A 195 8.18 6.10 -3.38
CA ALA A 195 8.54 6.77 -2.13
C ALA A 195 7.50 6.55 -1.02
N ALA A 196 6.21 6.55 -1.38
CA ALA A 196 5.10 6.25 -0.47
C ALA A 196 5.15 4.82 0.09
N SER A 197 5.83 3.89 -0.59
CA SER A 197 6.04 2.53 -0.10
C SER A 197 7.15 2.44 0.97
N LEU A 198 7.99 3.47 1.11
CA LEU A 198 9.12 3.46 2.03
C LEU A 198 8.70 3.90 3.45
N PRO A 199 9.38 3.40 4.51
CA PRO A 199 9.07 3.75 5.90
C PRO A 199 9.61 5.14 6.31
N LEU A 200 9.36 6.16 5.47
CA LEU A 200 9.86 7.52 5.62
C LEU A 200 9.01 8.42 6.53
N GLY A 201 7.90 7.89 7.07
CA GLY A 201 6.95 8.69 7.87
C GLY A 201 6.15 9.70 7.06
N LEU A 202 6.04 9.51 5.73
CA LEU A 202 5.30 10.42 4.85
C LEU A 202 3.80 10.39 5.13
N VAL A 203 3.21 11.58 5.28
CA VAL A 203 1.75 11.75 5.38
C VAL A 203 1.24 12.17 4.01
N LEU A 204 0.97 11.19 3.13
CA LEU A 204 0.65 11.42 1.71
C LEU A 204 -0.39 12.52 1.44
N PRO A 205 -1.49 12.67 2.21
CA PRO A 205 -2.44 13.76 1.99
C PRO A 205 -1.83 15.16 2.10
N LYS A 206 -0.81 15.35 2.96
CA LYS A 206 -0.10 16.64 3.11
C LYS A 206 0.78 16.99 1.90
N HIS A 207 1.07 16.01 1.05
CA HIS A 207 1.88 16.18 -0.16
C HIS A 207 1.03 16.18 -1.43
N SER A 208 -0.30 16.23 -1.29
CA SER A 208 -1.20 16.34 -2.43
C SER A 208 -1.55 17.80 -2.72
N MET A 209 -1.62 18.13 -4.01
CA MET A 209 -2.08 19.45 -4.48
C MET A 209 -3.56 19.73 -4.16
N LEU A 210 -4.34 18.68 -3.86
CA LEU A 210 -5.75 18.80 -3.49
C LEU A 210 -5.91 18.82 -1.96
N PRO A 211 -6.56 19.85 -1.39
CA PRO A 211 -6.88 19.92 0.04
C PRO A 211 -7.65 18.69 0.54
N SER A 212 -7.40 18.30 1.79
CA SER A 212 -8.02 17.14 2.42
C SER A 212 -9.54 17.22 2.48
N GLU A 213 -10.06 18.43 2.69
CA GLU A 213 -11.49 18.71 2.88
C GLU A 213 -12.27 18.40 1.60
N ILE A 214 -11.67 18.66 0.43
CA ILE A 214 -12.28 18.40 -0.87
C ILE A 214 -12.28 16.90 -1.16
N LYS A 215 -11.19 16.18 -0.83
CA LYS A 215 -11.12 14.73 -1.03
C LYS A 215 -12.08 13.96 -0.14
N ASP A 216 -12.25 14.40 1.09
CA ASP A 216 -13.13 13.76 2.06
C ASP A 216 -14.63 13.96 1.73
N ALA A 217 -14.94 14.93 0.87
CA ALA A 217 -16.29 15.24 0.39
C ALA A 217 -16.65 14.55 -0.94
N LEU A 218 -15.67 13.96 -1.64
CA LEU A 218 -15.84 13.18 -2.88
C LEU A 218 -16.07 11.70 -2.57
#